data_AF-A0A1D3DY23-F1
#
_entry.id   AF-A0A1D3DY23-F1
#
_cell.length_a   1.000
_cell.length_b   1.000
_cell.length_c   1.000
_cell.angle_alpha   90.00
_cell.angle_beta   90.00
_cell.angle_gamma   90.00
#
_symmetry.space_group_name_H-M   'P 1'
#
loop_
_entity.id
_entity.type
_entity.pdbx_description
1 polymer ?
#
loop_
_entity_poly.entity_id
_entity_poly.type
_entity_poly.pdbx_seq_one_letter_code
_entity_poly.pdbx_strand_id
1 'polypeptide(L)'
;MVPQDAPLAVELLPEDGAVVVSHAVRGGGRIYVASDESVLFAASGAPPHEAIEVFRSGRRTPPGQFRPRGGRAAATTAEELFALESLPRLEERLRALAVSMGHRKELMTARRGDQLIHLGDFETWHDVVPADGGYAVRVTDRGRTRVLGTATRVEDAARLFVVACDVPLHTDGLSEAGLRARIPAGVDVAESDGGVFVIEWTDGQQHHVTVQGDYRAYPFAASIGRSLDAMLSTRPGRRRR
;
A
#
# COMPACT_ATOMS: atom_id res chain seq x y z
N MET A 1 18.59 -6.93 8.63
CA MET A 1 18.35 -7.17 7.19
C MET A 1 18.43 -8.67 6.99
N VAL A 2 17.33 -9.31 6.60
CA VAL A 2 17.28 -10.77 6.40
C VAL A 2 17.85 -11.11 5.00
N PRO A 3 18.74 -12.10 4.87
CA PRO A 3 19.24 -12.55 3.56
C PRO A 3 18.10 -13.01 2.66
N GLN A 4 18.19 -12.70 1.35
CA GLN A 4 17.18 -13.02 0.34
C GLN A 4 16.99 -14.53 0.14
N ASP A 5 18.00 -15.32 0.53
CA ASP A 5 18.06 -16.77 0.40
C ASP A 5 18.04 -17.46 1.77
N ALA A 6 17.38 -16.86 2.75
CA ALA A 6 17.23 -17.52 4.05
C ALA A 6 16.56 -18.88 3.83
N PRO A 7 17.12 -19.96 4.41
CA PRO A 7 16.68 -21.31 4.09
C PRO A 7 15.21 -21.50 4.45
N LEU A 8 14.47 -22.06 3.50
CA LEU A 8 13.13 -22.57 3.76
C LEU A 8 13.26 -23.93 4.45
N ALA A 9 12.56 -24.10 5.56
CA ALA A 9 12.39 -25.41 6.17
C ALA A 9 11.09 -26.02 5.65
N VAL A 10 11.16 -27.28 5.21
CA VAL A 10 10.01 -28.06 4.75
C VAL A 10 9.80 -29.22 5.71
N GLU A 11 8.59 -29.34 6.23
CA GLU A 11 8.16 -30.40 7.14
C GLU A 11 6.98 -31.16 6.52
N LEU A 12 7.02 -32.50 6.57
CA LEU A 12 5.92 -33.33 6.11
C LEU A 12 4.87 -33.49 7.22
N LEU A 13 3.60 -33.39 6.86
CA LEU A 13 2.46 -33.68 7.73
C LEU A 13 1.73 -34.91 7.20
N PRO A 14 2.21 -36.13 7.48
CA PRO A 14 1.68 -37.35 6.90
C PRO A 14 0.22 -37.62 7.33
N GLU A 15 -0.16 -37.26 8.55
CA GLU A 15 -1.54 -37.38 9.04
C GLU A 15 -2.53 -36.50 8.26
N ASP A 16 -2.05 -35.40 7.68
CA ASP A 16 -2.86 -34.40 7.01
C ASP A 16 -2.73 -34.46 5.47
N GLY A 17 -1.89 -35.36 4.94
CA GLY A 17 -1.55 -35.40 3.52
C GLY A 17 -1.02 -34.05 3.02
N ALA A 18 -0.21 -33.37 3.85
CA ALA A 18 0.18 -31.99 3.64
C ALA A 18 1.68 -31.76 3.86
N VAL A 19 2.16 -30.58 3.48
CA VAL A 19 3.51 -30.08 3.79
C VAL A 19 3.43 -28.70 4.42
N VAL A 20 4.36 -28.40 5.32
CA VAL A 20 4.56 -27.05 5.87
C VAL A 20 5.86 -26.51 5.32
N VAL A 21 5.78 -25.34 4.70
CA VAL A 21 6.95 -24.55 4.32
C VAL A 21 7.05 -23.39 5.28
N SER A 22 8.18 -23.28 5.98
CA SER A 22 8.42 -22.21 6.94
C SER A 22 9.68 -21.45 6.58
N HIS A 23 9.64 -20.14 6.80
CA HIS A 23 10.81 -19.30 6.58
C HIS A 23 11.62 -19.25 7.88
N ALA A 24 12.86 -19.75 7.85
CA ALA A 24 13.70 -19.91 9.06
C ALA A 24 14.31 -18.59 9.56
N VAL A 25 13.48 -17.55 9.69
CA VAL A 25 13.89 -16.21 10.15
C VAL A 25 12.88 -15.69 11.15
N ARG A 26 13.32 -14.83 12.06
CA ARG A 26 12.43 -14.14 12.99
C ARG A 26 11.40 -13.32 12.20
N GLY A 27 10.11 -13.57 12.44
CA GLY A 27 9.00 -12.96 11.69
C GLY A 27 8.57 -13.74 10.45
N GLY A 28 9.24 -14.85 10.12
CA GLY A 28 8.85 -15.74 9.02
C GLY A 28 7.57 -16.50 9.34
N GLY A 29 6.57 -16.39 8.47
CA GLY A 29 5.34 -17.18 8.54
C GLY A 29 5.53 -18.63 8.11
N ARG A 30 4.44 -19.40 8.18
CA ARG A 30 4.33 -20.77 7.70
C ARG A 30 3.27 -20.86 6.61
N ILE A 31 3.49 -21.72 5.63
CA ILE A 31 2.57 -22.02 4.55
C ILE A 31 2.27 -23.52 4.64
N TYR A 32 1.02 -23.87 4.90
CA TYR A 32 0.54 -25.24 4.89
C TYR A 32 -0.07 -25.52 3.52
N VAL A 33 0.40 -26.55 2.83
CA VAL A 33 -0.06 -26.93 1.49
C VAL A 33 -0.62 -28.34 1.56
N ALA A 34 -1.89 -28.48 1.22
CA ALA A 34 -2.57 -29.76 1.14
C ALA A 34 -2.30 -30.48 -0.19
N SER A 35 -2.64 -31.77 -0.27
CA SER A 35 -2.58 -32.57 -1.48
C SER A 35 -3.49 -32.08 -2.61
N ASP A 36 -4.57 -31.37 -2.29
CA ASP A 36 -5.46 -30.70 -3.24
C ASP A 36 -4.97 -29.31 -3.68
N GLU A 37 -3.71 -28.99 -3.36
CA GLU A 37 -3.03 -27.71 -3.62
C GLU A 37 -3.68 -26.49 -2.94
N SER A 38 -4.65 -26.70 -2.04
CA SER A 38 -5.16 -25.62 -1.22
C SER A 38 -4.16 -25.24 -0.13
N VAL A 39 -4.09 -23.94 0.17
CA VAL A 39 -3.02 -23.37 1.01
C VAL A 39 -3.59 -22.58 2.18
N LEU A 40 -2.97 -22.71 3.34
CA LEU A 40 -3.15 -21.78 4.47
C LEU A 40 -1.83 -21.07 4.76
N PHE A 41 -1.87 -19.73 4.83
CA PHE A 41 -0.79 -18.94 5.41
C PHE A 41 -1.06 -18.71 6.90
N ALA A 42 -0.06 -19.00 7.74
CA ALA A 42 -0.06 -18.69 9.17
C ALA A 42 1.06 -17.70 9.47
N ALA A 43 0.69 -16.53 10.00
CA ALA A 43 1.66 -15.52 10.43
C ALA A 43 2.60 -16.07 11.51
N SER A 44 3.80 -15.50 11.66
CA SER A 44 4.82 -16.00 12.59
C SER A 44 4.38 -16.00 14.06
N GLY A 45 3.40 -15.16 14.41
CA GLY A 45 2.83 -15.09 15.76
C GLY A 45 1.78 -16.16 16.06
N ALA A 46 1.29 -16.89 15.04
CA ALA A 46 0.33 -17.97 15.24
C ALA A 46 1.03 -19.22 15.81
N PRO A 47 0.54 -19.79 16.92
CA PRO A 47 1.01 -21.08 17.42
C PRO A 47 0.82 -22.18 16.37
N PRO A 48 1.79 -23.09 16.16
CA PRO A 48 1.68 -24.15 15.15
C PRO A 48 0.44 -25.03 15.29
N HIS A 49 0.04 -25.34 16.53
CA HIS A 49 -1.11 -26.19 16.83
C HIS A 49 -2.45 -25.51 16.45
N GLU A 50 -2.59 -24.20 16.64
CA GLU A 50 -3.77 -23.46 16.19
C GLU A 50 -3.83 -23.38 14.66
N ALA A 51 -2.69 -23.15 14.02
CA ALA A 51 -2.60 -23.07 12.57
C ALA A 51 -2.98 -24.39 11.88
N ILE A 52 -2.56 -25.54 12.46
CA ILE A 52 -2.94 -26.85 11.92
C ILE A 52 -4.43 -27.16 12.14
N GLU A 53 -5.04 -26.73 13.24
CA GLU A 53 -6.49 -26.86 13.44
C GLU A 53 -7.28 -26.04 12.42
N VAL A 54 -6.86 -24.81 12.14
CA VAL A 54 -7.45 -23.98 11.08
C VAL A 54 -7.28 -24.64 9.72
N PHE A 55 -6.12 -25.23 9.44
CA PHE A 55 -5.88 -25.96 8.20
C PHE A 55 -6.83 -27.15 8.05
N ARG A 56 -6.97 -27.97 9.11
CA ARG A 56 -7.86 -29.14 9.18
C ARG A 56 -9.34 -28.76 9.08
N SER A 57 -9.72 -27.54 9.48
CA SER A 57 -11.10 -27.05 9.34
C SER A 57 -11.53 -26.77 7.89
N GLY A 58 -10.61 -26.86 6.93
CA GLY A 58 -10.89 -26.57 5.52
C GLY A 58 -10.89 -25.08 5.16
N ARG A 59 -10.56 -24.19 6.12
CA ARG A 59 -10.34 -22.76 5.89
C ARG A 59 -9.02 -22.49 5.16
N ARG A 60 -8.92 -23.00 3.94
CA ARG A 60 -7.76 -22.92 3.05
C ARG A 60 -8.15 -22.15 1.80
N THR A 61 -7.18 -21.53 1.14
CA THR A 61 -7.35 -20.90 -0.16
C THR A 61 -7.20 -21.97 -1.24
N PRO A 62 -8.25 -22.28 -2.03
CA PRO A 62 -8.19 -23.30 -3.08
C PRO A 62 -7.31 -22.87 -4.26
N PRO A 63 -6.76 -23.82 -5.04
CA PRO A 63 -5.80 -23.50 -6.10
C PRO A 63 -6.33 -22.55 -7.16
N GLY A 64 -7.62 -22.65 -7.50
CA GLY A 64 -8.29 -21.76 -8.46
C GLY A 64 -8.39 -20.29 -8.03
N GLN A 65 -8.11 -19.97 -6.76
CA GLN A 65 -8.00 -18.58 -6.28
C GLN A 65 -6.59 -18.02 -6.44
N PHE A 66 -5.57 -18.85 -6.69
CA PHE A 66 -4.24 -18.37 -7.07
C PHE A 66 -4.25 -18.01 -8.56
N ARG A 67 -3.87 -16.77 -8.88
CA ARG A 67 -3.68 -16.38 -10.29
C ARG A 67 -2.27 -16.73 -10.72
N PRO A 68 -2.08 -17.41 -11.88
CA PRO A 68 -0.77 -17.50 -12.50
C PRO A 68 -0.22 -16.08 -12.71
N ARG A 69 1.07 -15.86 -12.45
CA ARG A 69 1.75 -14.62 -12.87
C ARG A 69 1.56 -14.49 -14.39
N GLY A 70 0.63 -13.62 -14.82
CA GLY A 70 0.39 -13.31 -16.25
C GLY A 70 -1.06 -13.29 -16.76
N GLY A 71 -2.09 -13.65 -15.97
CA GLY A 71 -3.47 -13.72 -16.47
C GLY A 71 -4.24 -12.38 -16.45
N ARG A 72 -4.41 -11.74 -17.61
CA ARG A 72 -5.23 -10.54 -17.85
C ARG A 72 -6.74 -10.84 -17.73
N ALA A 73 -7.44 -10.13 -16.86
CA ALA A 73 -8.91 -9.99 -16.92
C ALA A 73 -9.29 -8.60 -17.47
N ALA A 74 -10.31 -8.57 -18.33
CA ALA A 74 -11.04 -7.39 -18.82
C ALA A 74 -12.43 -7.40 -18.14
N ALA A 75 -13.18 -6.30 -17.97
CA ALA A 75 -13.07 -4.94 -18.45
C ALA A 75 -13.68 -3.98 -17.40
N THR A 76 -12.95 -2.93 -17.04
CA THR A 76 -13.54 -1.58 -16.96
C THR A 76 -13.49 -1.05 -18.39
N THR A 77 -14.53 -0.40 -18.87
CA THR A 77 -14.61 0.04 -20.28
C THR A 77 -13.37 0.82 -20.66
N ALA A 78 -12.71 0.38 -21.73
CA ALA A 78 -11.41 0.91 -22.14
C ALA A 78 -11.49 2.42 -22.39
N GLU A 79 -12.63 2.99 -22.78
CA GLU A 79 -12.81 4.44 -22.98
C GLU A 79 -12.70 5.26 -21.67
N GLU A 80 -13.13 4.76 -20.51
CA GLU A 80 -12.94 5.44 -19.21
C GLU A 80 -11.50 5.29 -18.69
N LEU A 81 -10.83 4.20 -19.05
CA LEU A 81 -9.39 3.98 -18.82
C LEU A 81 -8.50 4.69 -19.85
N PHE A 82 -9.03 5.11 -21.01
CA PHE A 82 -8.31 5.82 -22.07
C PHE A 82 -8.39 7.34 -21.91
N ALA A 83 -9.39 7.88 -21.21
CA ALA A 83 -9.38 9.27 -20.72
C ALA A 83 -8.28 9.52 -19.65
N LEU A 84 -7.60 8.46 -19.21
CA LEU A 84 -6.41 8.45 -18.35
C LEU A 84 -5.12 8.29 -19.18
N GLU A 85 -4.89 9.15 -20.19
CA GLU A 85 -3.63 9.18 -20.97
C GLU A 85 -2.36 9.38 -20.10
N SER A 86 -2.51 9.60 -18.79
CA SER A 86 -1.44 9.75 -17.79
C SER A 86 -1.13 8.48 -16.96
N LEU A 87 -1.93 7.42 -17.00
CA LEU A 87 -1.77 6.23 -16.14
C LEU A 87 -0.52 5.37 -16.40
N PRO A 88 -0.06 5.14 -17.64
CA PRO A 88 1.19 4.41 -17.87
C PRO A 88 2.38 5.10 -17.18
N ARG A 89 2.37 6.44 -17.15
CA ARG A 89 3.36 7.23 -16.41
C ARG A 89 3.14 7.13 -14.91
N LEU A 90 1.90 7.16 -14.41
CA LEU A 90 1.64 7.03 -12.97
C LEU A 90 2.06 5.65 -12.43
N GLU A 91 1.74 4.57 -13.14
CA GLU A 91 2.17 3.21 -12.80
C GLU A 91 3.70 3.09 -12.81
N GLU A 92 4.37 3.57 -13.86
CA GLU A 92 5.83 3.56 -13.95
C GLU A 92 6.48 4.42 -12.85
N ARG A 93 5.88 5.56 -12.51
CA ARG A 93 6.32 6.45 -11.42
C ARG A 93 6.11 5.83 -10.04
N LEU A 94 5.01 5.12 -9.83
CA LEU A 94 4.74 4.39 -8.59
C LEU A 94 5.64 3.16 -8.45
N ARG A 95 5.98 2.49 -9.57
CA ARG A 95 7.05 1.47 -9.60
C ARG A 95 8.37 2.08 -9.20
N ALA A 96 8.75 3.22 -9.79
CA ALA A 96 9.97 3.93 -9.44
C ALA A 96 9.97 4.34 -7.96
N LEU A 97 8.86 4.86 -7.42
CA LEU A 97 8.69 5.17 -6.00
C LEU A 97 8.87 3.92 -5.12
N ALA A 98 8.17 2.82 -5.43
CA ALA A 98 8.26 1.57 -4.68
C ALA A 98 9.70 1.02 -4.64
N VAL A 99 10.36 0.96 -5.79
CA VAL A 99 11.78 0.57 -5.91
C VAL A 99 12.66 1.52 -5.12
N SER A 100 12.40 2.82 -5.20
CA SER A 100 13.18 3.81 -4.49
C SER A 100 13.07 3.57 -2.98
N MET A 101 11.87 3.42 -2.40
CA MET A 101 11.62 3.40 -0.94
C MET A 101 12.32 2.24 -0.20
N GLY A 102 13.15 1.44 -0.87
CA GLY A 102 13.84 0.29 -0.30
C GLY A 102 12.87 -0.83 0.05
N HIS A 103 11.59 -0.64 -0.25
CA HIS A 103 10.60 -1.68 -0.29
C HIS A 103 10.98 -2.62 -1.43
N ARG A 104 11.63 -3.74 -1.10
CA ARG A 104 11.64 -4.94 -1.97
C ARG A 104 10.25 -5.59 -2.05
N LYS A 105 9.20 -4.79 -1.88
CA LYS A 105 7.81 -5.21 -1.79
C LYS A 105 7.23 -5.15 -3.19
N GLU A 106 6.44 -6.16 -3.56
CA GLU A 106 5.88 -6.25 -4.90
C GLU A 106 4.92 -5.07 -5.13
N LEU A 107 5.25 -4.16 -6.05
CA LEU A 107 4.20 -3.32 -6.62
C LEU A 107 3.35 -4.22 -7.52
N MET A 108 2.23 -4.66 -6.97
CA MET A 108 1.19 -5.28 -7.78
C MET A 108 0.32 -4.14 -8.32
N THR A 109 0.46 -3.82 -9.61
CA THR A 109 -0.59 -3.08 -10.29
C THR A 109 -1.76 -4.03 -10.48
N ALA A 110 -2.61 -4.06 -9.46
CA ALA A 110 -3.72 -4.98 -9.41
C ALA A 110 -4.78 -4.54 -10.42
N ARG A 111 -4.85 -5.22 -11.57
CA ARG A 111 -6.11 -5.34 -12.34
C ARG A 111 -7.10 -6.22 -11.57
N ARG A 112 -7.46 -5.81 -10.36
CA ARG A 112 -8.43 -6.49 -9.50
C ARG A 112 -9.61 -5.54 -9.30
N GLY A 113 -10.42 -5.37 -10.35
CA GLY A 113 -11.72 -4.70 -10.37
C GLY A 113 -11.70 -3.21 -10.01
N ASP A 114 -11.31 -2.91 -8.77
CA ASP A 114 -11.52 -1.64 -8.07
C ASP A 114 -10.26 -1.19 -7.31
N GLN A 115 -9.08 -1.75 -7.61
CA GLN A 115 -7.81 -1.31 -7.03
C GLN A 115 -6.97 -0.63 -8.10
N LEU A 116 -6.53 0.61 -7.82
CA LEU A 116 -5.68 1.38 -8.74
C LEU A 116 -4.19 1.18 -8.40
N ILE A 117 -3.87 1.14 -7.10
CA ILE A 117 -2.49 1.05 -6.60
C ILE A 117 -2.50 0.11 -5.40
N HIS A 118 -1.54 -0.81 -5.33
CA HIS A 118 -1.28 -1.67 -4.17
C HIS A 118 0.23 -1.71 -3.90
N LEU A 119 0.63 -1.36 -2.67
CA LEU A 119 2.02 -1.39 -2.25
C LEU A 119 2.15 -1.86 -0.81
N GLY A 120 2.81 -2.99 -0.61
CA GLY A 120 2.97 -3.56 0.72
C GLY A 120 3.49 -4.98 0.72
N ASP A 121 3.53 -5.55 1.91
CA ASP A 121 3.74 -6.99 2.10
C ASP A 121 2.49 -7.61 2.72
N PHE A 122 2.61 -8.86 3.17
CA PHE A 122 1.52 -9.59 3.81
C PHE A 122 1.12 -9.04 5.19
N GLU A 123 1.96 -8.22 5.83
CA GLU A 123 1.64 -7.61 7.12
C GLU A 123 1.04 -6.23 6.95
N THR A 124 1.65 -5.38 6.13
CA THR A 124 1.22 -4.01 5.94
C THR A 124 1.24 -3.62 4.46
N TRP A 125 0.10 -3.15 3.97
CA TRP A 125 -0.04 -2.63 2.60
C TRP A 125 -0.91 -1.39 2.51
N HIS A 126 -0.67 -0.63 1.46
CA HIS A 126 -1.40 0.58 1.13
C HIS A 126 -2.10 0.38 -0.21
N ASP A 127 -3.35 0.82 -0.28
CA ASP A 127 -4.18 0.73 -1.47
C ASP A 127 -4.70 2.10 -1.87
N VAL A 128 -4.84 2.34 -3.17
CA VAL A 128 -5.71 3.40 -3.71
C VAL A 128 -6.87 2.74 -4.44
N VAL A 129 -8.08 3.08 -4.04
CA VAL A 129 -9.32 2.48 -4.55
C VAL A 129 -10.35 3.57 -4.89
N PRO A 130 -11.25 3.36 -5.86
CA PRO A 130 -12.43 4.21 -6.03
C PRO A 130 -13.26 4.26 -4.75
N ALA A 131 -13.89 5.41 -4.52
CA ALA A 131 -14.81 5.68 -3.43
C ALA A 131 -15.91 6.64 -3.91
N ASP A 132 -16.95 6.82 -3.10
CA ASP A 132 -18.03 7.76 -3.42
C ASP A 132 -17.46 9.18 -3.60
N GLY A 133 -17.60 9.71 -4.81
CA GLY A 133 -17.09 11.05 -5.15
C GLY A 133 -15.58 11.15 -5.41
N GLY A 134 -14.85 10.04 -5.55
CA GLY A 134 -13.43 10.06 -5.91
C GLY A 134 -12.68 8.79 -5.56
N TYR A 135 -11.65 8.93 -4.73
CA TYR A 135 -10.68 7.88 -4.40
C TYR A 135 -10.36 7.88 -2.92
N ALA A 136 -10.09 6.71 -2.36
CA ALA A 136 -9.64 6.52 -0.99
C ALA A 136 -8.25 5.89 -0.95
N VAL A 137 -7.38 6.43 -0.10
CA VAL A 137 -6.12 5.81 0.27
C VAL A 137 -6.35 4.99 1.53
N ARG A 138 -6.11 3.69 1.49
CA ARG A 138 -6.28 2.77 2.61
C ARG A 138 -4.92 2.26 3.06
N VAL A 139 -4.80 1.98 4.35
CA VAL A 139 -3.74 1.11 4.86
C VAL A 139 -4.39 -0.08 5.52
N THR A 140 -3.86 -1.25 5.21
CA THR A 140 -4.13 -2.46 5.98
C THR A 140 -2.89 -2.84 6.74
N ASP A 141 -3.04 -3.01 8.04
CA ASP A 141 -1.99 -3.47 8.93
C ASP A 141 -2.50 -4.69 9.72
N ARG A 142 -1.85 -5.84 9.52
CA ARG A 142 -2.17 -7.13 10.13
C ARG A 142 -3.65 -7.49 10.01
N GLY A 143 -4.18 -7.32 8.80
CA GLY A 143 -5.58 -7.61 8.46
C GLY A 143 -6.59 -6.55 8.90
N ARG A 144 -6.16 -5.45 9.54
CA ARG A 144 -7.03 -4.33 9.89
C ARG A 144 -6.88 -3.21 8.87
N THR A 145 -7.94 -2.94 8.13
CA THR A 145 -7.97 -1.87 7.13
C THR A 145 -8.54 -0.59 7.74
N ARG A 146 -7.89 0.55 7.45
CA ARG A 146 -8.42 1.89 7.74
C ARG A 146 -8.20 2.82 6.55
N VAL A 147 -9.11 3.78 6.38
CA VAL A 147 -8.96 4.86 5.39
C VAL A 147 -8.02 5.90 5.97
N LEU A 148 -7.00 6.30 5.21
CA LEU A 148 -6.08 7.36 5.59
C LEU A 148 -6.52 8.72 5.09
N GLY A 149 -7.34 8.75 4.07
CA GLY A 149 -7.90 9.94 3.50
C GLY A 149 -8.58 9.66 2.17
N THR A 150 -9.31 10.65 1.68
CA THR A 150 -10.00 10.61 0.40
C THR A 150 -9.57 11.79 -0.45
N ALA A 151 -9.68 11.66 -1.77
CA ALA A 151 -9.44 12.74 -2.70
C ALA A 151 -10.44 12.66 -3.84
N THR A 152 -10.93 13.80 -4.31
CA THR A 152 -11.83 13.85 -5.47
C THR A 152 -11.13 13.52 -6.79
N ARG A 153 -9.79 13.57 -6.80
CA ARG A 153 -8.95 13.34 -8.00
C ARG A 153 -7.89 12.28 -7.76
N VAL A 154 -7.52 11.58 -8.84
CA VAL A 154 -6.55 10.49 -8.78
C VAL A 154 -5.13 10.99 -8.51
N GLU A 155 -4.76 12.17 -8.99
CA GLU A 155 -3.44 12.76 -8.75
C GLU A 155 -3.23 13.08 -7.27
N ASP A 156 -4.28 13.54 -6.60
CA ASP A 156 -4.26 13.88 -5.19
C ASP A 156 -4.29 12.62 -4.32
N ALA A 157 -5.03 11.60 -4.73
CA ALA A 157 -4.96 10.28 -4.13
C ALA A 157 -3.55 9.69 -4.24
N ALA A 158 -2.87 9.88 -5.37
CA ALA A 158 -1.49 9.44 -5.56
C ALA A 158 -0.51 10.21 -4.66
N ARG A 159 -0.65 11.54 -4.54
CA ARG A 159 0.15 12.35 -3.58
C ARG A 159 -0.08 11.89 -2.14
N LEU A 160 -1.34 11.68 -1.76
CA LEU A 160 -1.71 11.21 -0.43
C LEU A 160 -1.13 9.82 -0.16
N PHE A 161 -1.13 8.96 -1.16
CA PHE A 161 -0.50 7.65 -1.11
C PHE A 161 1.02 7.73 -0.89
N VAL A 162 1.72 8.63 -1.60
CA VAL A 162 3.17 8.85 -1.37
C VAL A 162 3.43 9.30 0.08
N VAL A 163 2.65 10.27 0.56
CA VAL A 163 2.75 10.75 1.95
C VAL A 163 2.44 9.64 2.96
N ALA A 164 1.46 8.78 2.67
CA ALA A 164 1.10 7.66 3.53
C ALA A 164 2.21 6.60 3.61
N CYS A 165 2.86 6.31 2.48
CA CYS A 165 3.94 5.32 2.41
C CYS A 165 5.23 5.83 3.05
N ASP A 166 5.47 7.15 3.05
CA ASP A 166 6.78 7.71 3.41
C ASP A 166 6.70 9.00 4.27
N VAL A 167 5.93 8.92 5.36
CA VAL A 167 5.81 10.01 6.36
C VAL A 167 7.18 10.55 6.81
N PRO A 168 8.22 9.73 7.08
CA PRO A 168 9.52 10.22 7.54
C PRO A 168 10.29 11.05 6.50
N LEU A 169 10.11 10.82 5.20
CA LEU A 169 10.83 11.58 4.17
C LEU A 169 10.26 12.98 3.91
N HIS A 170 9.00 13.23 4.29
CA HIS A 170 8.37 14.54 4.04
C HIS A 170 8.42 15.49 5.23
N THR A 171 8.71 14.97 6.42
CA THR A 171 8.84 15.83 7.59
C THR A 171 10.24 16.40 7.73
N ASP A 172 11.33 15.81 7.21
CA ASP A 172 12.71 16.36 7.34
C ASP A 172 13.07 16.81 8.78
N GLY A 173 12.43 16.23 9.81
CA GLY A 173 12.56 16.69 11.21
C GLY A 173 11.95 18.08 11.50
N LEU A 174 11.20 18.64 10.57
CA LEU A 174 10.42 19.87 10.72
C LEU A 174 9.33 19.65 11.77
N SER A 175 9.17 20.66 12.62
CA SER A 175 8.00 20.80 13.46
C SER A 175 6.75 21.04 12.60
N GLU A 176 5.57 20.87 13.19
CA GLU A 176 4.31 21.25 12.57
C GLU A 176 4.33 22.68 12.03
N ALA A 177 4.87 23.64 12.81
CA ALA A 177 5.02 25.03 12.37
C ALA A 177 5.91 25.15 11.11
N GLY A 178 6.97 24.35 11.02
CA GLY A 178 7.83 24.29 9.83
C GLY A 178 7.12 23.71 8.61
N LEU A 179 6.21 22.75 8.80
CA LEU A 179 5.37 22.22 7.72
C LEU A 179 4.31 23.23 7.28
N ARG A 180 3.63 23.88 8.24
CA ARG A 180 2.64 24.94 7.96
C ARG A 180 3.25 26.08 7.16
N ALA A 181 4.48 26.49 7.48
CA ALA A 181 5.19 27.54 6.76
C ALA A 181 5.54 27.17 5.30
N ARG A 182 5.45 25.89 4.93
CA ARG A 182 5.68 25.40 3.56
C ARG A 182 4.40 25.18 2.77
N ILE A 183 3.23 25.39 3.37
CA ILE A 183 1.95 25.30 2.67
C ILE A 183 1.88 26.43 1.63
N PRO A 184 1.64 26.13 0.34
CA PRO A 184 1.49 27.15 -0.68
C PRO A 184 0.36 28.12 -0.36
N ALA A 185 0.50 29.38 -0.76
CA ALA A 185 -0.60 30.32 -0.71
C ALA A 185 -1.80 29.79 -1.55
N GLY A 186 -3.01 29.90 -1.01
CA GLY A 186 -4.23 29.40 -1.64
C GLY A 186 -4.54 27.92 -1.38
N VAL A 187 -3.79 27.26 -0.49
CA VAL A 187 -4.15 25.97 0.09
C VAL A 187 -4.72 26.21 1.48
N ASP A 188 -5.99 25.86 1.66
CA ASP A 188 -6.67 25.92 2.95
C ASP A 188 -6.60 24.55 3.62
N VAL A 189 -6.24 24.56 4.91
CA VAL A 189 -6.20 23.35 5.74
C VAL A 189 -7.05 23.62 6.98
N ALA A 190 -8.15 22.88 7.10
CA ALA A 190 -9.05 22.96 8.24
C ALA A 190 -9.10 21.61 8.96
N GLU A 191 -9.06 21.63 10.29
CA GLU A 191 -9.37 20.45 11.09
C GLU A 191 -10.89 20.31 11.26
N SER A 192 -11.38 19.11 11.05
CA SER A 192 -12.75 18.67 11.31
C SER A 192 -12.77 17.70 12.49
N ASP A 193 -13.96 17.39 12.99
CA ASP A 193 -14.14 16.54 14.15
C ASP A 193 -13.47 15.16 13.97
N GLY A 194 -12.83 14.68 15.04
CA GLY A 194 -12.19 13.36 15.05
C GLY A 194 -10.80 13.30 14.40
N GLY A 195 -10.11 14.43 14.27
CA GLY A 195 -8.74 14.49 13.74
C GLY A 195 -8.67 14.24 12.24
N VAL A 196 -9.74 14.58 11.53
CA VAL A 196 -9.80 14.57 10.06
C VAL A 196 -9.50 15.98 9.58
N PHE A 197 -8.55 16.12 8.69
CA PHE A 197 -8.19 17.40 8.08
C PHE A 197 -8.78 17.48 6.68
N VAL A 198 -9.42 18.60 6.38
CA VAL A 198 -9.93 18.95 5.05
C VAL A 198 -8.94 19.92 4.42
N ILE A 199 -8.47 19.58 3.22
CA ILE A 199 -7.46 20.33 2.48
C ILE A 199 -8.06 20.69 1.12
N GLU A 200 -8.17 21.97 0.86
CA GLU A 200 -8.80 22.52 -0.34
C GLU A 200 -7.88 23.51 -1.04
N TRP A 201 -7.87 23.50 -2.37
CA TRP A 201 -7.16 24.48 -3.19
C TRP A 201 -7.73 24.51 -4.61
N THR A 202 -7.27 25.47 -5.41
CA THR A 202 -7.60 25.55 -6.84
C THR A 202 -6.38 25.91 -7.68
N ASP A 203 -6.23 25.24 -8.82
CA ASP A 203 -5.27 25.57 -9.88
C ASP A 203 -5.98 25.84 -11.23
N GLY A 204 -7.25 26.22 -11.15
CA GLY A 204 -8.20 26.20 -12.27
C GLY A 204 -9.16 25.00 -12.20
N GLN A 205 -8.88 24.03 -11.34
CA GLN A 205 -9.78 22.94 -10.94
C GLN A 205 -9.96 22.97 -9.42
N GLN A 206 -11.14 22.59 -8.91
CA GLN A 206 -11.35 22.48 -7.46
C GLN A 206 -10.77 21.16 -6.95
N HIS A 207 -9.98 21.23 -5.88
CA HIS A 207 -9.42 20.07 -5.19
C HIS A 207 -10.00 19.97 -3.78
N HIS A 208 -10.32 18.74 -3.38
CA HIS A 208 -10.82 18.43 -2.05
C HIS A 208 -10.21 17.11 -1.58
N VAL A 209 -9.46 17.19 -0.48
CA VAL A 209 -8.77 16.05 0.11
C VAL A 209 -9.08 15.99 1.60
N THR A 210 -9.45 14.82 2.08
CA THR A 210 -9.53 14.54 3.52
C THR A 210 -8.33 13.71 3.94
N VAL A 211 -7.78 13.96 5.12
CA VAL A 211 -6.65 13.22 5.68
C VAL A 211 -6.90 12.92 7.16
N GLN A 212 -6.75 11.67 7.56
CA GLN A 212 -6.89 11.28 8.96
C GLN A 212 -5.54 11.39 9.70
N GLY A 213 -5.50 12.25 10.71
CA GLY A 213 -4.34 12.54 11.54
C GLY A 213 -3.49 13.71 11.03
N ASP A 214 -3.07 14.55 11.98
CA ASP A 214 -2.22 15.73 11.79
C ASP A 214 -0.86 15.42 11.14
N TYR A 215 -0.25 14.29 11.51
CA TYR A 215 1.05 13.83 11.02
C TYR A 215 1.10 13.57 9.50
N ARG A 216 -0.05 13.60 8.82
CA ARG A 216 -0.16 13.43 7.36
C ARG A 216 -0.78 14.63 6.66
N ALA A 217 -1.65 15.38 7.35
CA ALA A 217 -2.30 16.55 6.78
C ALA A 217 -1.30 17.62 6.34
N TYR A 218 -0.38 18.01 7.23
CA TYR A 218 0.60 19.06 6.92
C TYR A 218 1.67 18.65 5.90
N PRO A 219 2.24 17.42 5.95
CA PRO A 219 3.12 16.96 4.88
C PRO A 219 2.41 16.89 3.52
N PHE A 220 1.14 16.47 3.49
CA PHE A 220 0.34 16.51 2.26
C PHE A 220 0.15 17.93 1.75
N ALA A 221 -0.32 18.85 2.60
CA ALA A 221 -0.56 20.24 2.21
C ALA A 221 0.73 20.92 1.72
N ALA A 222 1.85 20.72 2.41
CA ALA A 222 3.16 21.24 2.00
C ALA A 222 3.72 20.58 0.72
N SER A 223 3.14 19.46 0.26
CA SER A 223 3.49 18.82 -1.01
C SER A 223 2.77 19.44 -2.21
N ILE A 224 1.66 20.16 -1.99
CA ILE A 224 0.91 20.82 -3.05
C ILE A 224 1.82 21.86 -3.74
N GLY A 225 1.68 21.99 -5.06
CA GLY A 225 2.56 22.83 -5.89
C GLY A 225 3.91 22.21 -6.23
N ARG A 226 4.30 21.08 -5.60
CA ARG A 226 5.42 20.26 -6.06
C ARG A 226 4.95 19.25 -7.09
N SER A 227 5.78 19.01 -8.10
CA SER A 227 5.57 17.87 -9.00
C SER A 227 5.78 16.58 -8.21
N LEU A 228 5.08 15.51 -8.58
CA LEU A 228 5.36 14.18 -8.03
C LEU A 228 6.85 13.83 -8.24
N ASP A 229 7.42 14.15 -9.40
CA ASP A 229 8.85 13.93 -9.68
C ASP A 229 9.77 14.67 -8.69
N ALA A 230 9.39 15.88 -8.26
CA ALA A 230 10.11 16.61 -7.21
C ALA A 230 9.96 15.92 -5.84
N MET A 231 8.76 15.42 -5.50
CA MET A 231 8.54 14.67 -4.25
C MET A 231 9.35 13.37 -4.21
N LEU A 232 9.49 12.70 -5.34
CA LEU A 232 10.21 11.42 -5.48
C LEU A 232 11.73 11.60 -5.52
N SER A 233 12.21 12.74 -6.05
CA SER A 233 13.64 13.02 -6.23
C SER A 233 14.33 13.63 -5.01
N THR A 234 13.59 14.20 -4.04
CA THR A 234 14.13 14.84 -2.82
C THR A 234 14.75 13.86 -1.81
N ARG A 235 15.29 12.72 -2.24
CA ARG A 235 16.05 11.90 -1.30
C ARG A 235 17.27 12.65 -0.81
N PRO A 236 17.44 12.85 0.51
CA PRO A 236 18.76 13.08 1.03
C PRO A 236 19.57 11.85 0.66
N GLY A 237 20.53 12.04 -0.25
CA GLY A 237 21.48 11.00 -0.62
C GLY A 237 21.96 10.36 0.67
N ARG A 238 21.65 9.09 0.86
CA ARG A 238 22.04 8.30 2.02
C ARG A 238 23.55 8.50 2.14
N ARG A 239 24.00 9.39 3.02
CA ARG A 239 25.44 9.58 3.29
C ARG A 239 25.90 8.19 3.70
N ARG A 240 26.65 7.52 2.82
CA ARG A 240 27.33 6.29 3.15
C ARG A 240 28.24 6.66 4.33
N ARG A 241 27.81 6.30 5.53
CA ARG A 241 28.70 6.18 6.68
C ARG A 241 29.33 4.81 6.61
#